data_AF-A0A8T2PU32-F1
#
_entry.id   AF-A0A8T2PU32-F1
#
_cell.length_a   1.000
_cell.length_b   1.000
_cell.length_c   1.000
_cell.angle_alpha   90.00
_cell.angle_beta   90.00
_cell.angle_gamma   90.00
#
_symmetry.space_group_name_H-M   'P 1'
#
loop_
_entity.id
_entity.type
_entity.pdbx_description
1 polymer ?
#
loop_
_entity_poly.entity_id
_entity_poly.type
_entity_poly.pdbx_seq_one_letter_code
_entity_poly.pdbx_strand_id
1 'polypeptide(L)'
;MLSLRVFACFCAVFVTDALPLGPSDTPVNDRPIIGVLTQEVVDEDMLRFGKTYIPASYVKYLESGGCRVMPIRLKQTLVEYENIFKTINGMMFIGGAADLQTSDYARAAKAFFRLAVEANDAGDYFPIWGTCMGFQLLTVLVAGQNLLTNTTAENLALPLNFTNGRKYPFYGVQWHPEVNRFQWNPNLNFPHSKNAVRVSSLLAEFFVNEARKNMHQFSGPEEEAAALIYNYTPVYVGNISGYEQSYFF
;
A
#
# COMPACT_ATOMS: atom_id res chain seq x y z
N MET A 1 46.00 39.10 9.24
CA MET A 1 45.15 38.29 10.15
C MET A 1 43.76 38.21 9.54
N LEU A 2 43.43 37.10 8.88
CA LEU A 2 42.10 36.84 8.33
C LEU A 2 41.43 35.81 9.25
N SER A 3 40.38 36.21 9.95
CA SER A 3 39.63 35.34 10.86
C SER A 3 38.59 34.55 10.06
N LEU A 4 38.81 33.25 9.91
CA LEU A 4 37.85 32.30 9.37
C LEU A 4 36.81 32.01 10.46
N ARG A 5 35.57 32.50 10.30
CA ARG A 5 34.44 32.12 11.16
C ARG A 5 33.77 30.89 10.57
N VAL A 6 34.00 29.73 11.19
CA VAL A 6 33.28 28.49 10.91
C VAL A 6 31.88 28.62 11.53
N PHE A 7 30.84 28.66 10.70
CA PHE A 7 29.46 28.49 11.15
C PHE A 7 29.21 26.99 11.33
N ALA A 8 29.22 26.52 12.59
CA ALA A 8 28.77 25.18 12.92
C ALA A 8 27.22 25.18 12.91
N CYS A 9 26.62 24.53 11.91
CA CYS A 9 25.19 24.29 11.87
C CYS A 9 24.87 23.14 12.84
N PHE A 10 24.41 23.46 14.06
CA PHE A 10 23.85 22.48 14.98
C PHE A 10 22.44 22.12 14.52
N CYS A 11 22.31 21.07 13.70
CA CYS A 11 21.03 20.40 13.52
C CYS A 11 20.71 19.63 14.81
N ALA A 12 19.98 20.27 15.73
CA ALA A 12 19.36 19.57 16.84
C ALA A 12 18.28 18.64 16.28
N VAL A 13 18.58 17.33 16.23
CA VAL A 13 17.57 16.31 15.98
C VAL A 13 16.70 16.25 17.23
N PHE A 14 15.60 17.00 17.24
CA PHE A 14 14.57 16.85 18.26
C PHE A 14 13.82 15.55 17.97
N VAL A 15 14.31 14.44 18.55
CA VAL A 15 13.48 13.24 18.73
C VAL A 15 12.46 13.62 19.79
N THR A 16 11.24 13.98 19.38
CA THR A 16 10.14 14.03 20.32
C THR A 16 9.81 12.60 20.70
N ASP A 17 10.23 12.16 21.88
CA ASP A 17 9.69 10.97 22.52
C ASP A 17 8.20 11.23 22.74
N ALA A 18 7.37 10.78 21.81
CA ALA A 18 5.94 10.68 22.04
C ALA A 18 5.77 9.70 23.20
N LEU A 19 5.36 10.20 24.37
CA LEU A 19 5.14 9.40 25.56
C LEU A 19 4.28 8.18 25.20
N PRO A 20 4.77 6.95 25.40
CA PRO A 20 3.93 5.78 25.21
C PRO A 20 2.74 5.90 26.17
N LEU A 21 1.53 5.87 25.62
CA LEU A 21 0.36 5.45 26.37
C LEU A 21 0.75 4.12 27.04
N GLY A 22 0.45 3.96 28.34
CA GLY A 22 1.04 2.94 29.23
C GLY A 22 1.15 1.53 28.63
N PRO A 23 2.02 0.67 29.18
CA PRO A 23 2.46 -0.57 28.55
C PRO A 23 1.27 -1.38 28.04
N SER A 24 1.18 -1.49 26.72
CA SER A 24 0.44 -2.57 26.08
C SER A 24 1.29 -3.82 26.23
N ASP A 25 0.78 -4.85 26.89
CA ASP A 25 1.48 -6.14 27.07
C ASP A 25 1.66 -6.91 25.75
N THR A 26 1.17 -6.38 24.62
CA THR A 26 1.31 -7.02 23.31
C THR A 26 2.53 -6.44 22.58
N PRO A 27 3.52 -7.27 22.18
CA PRO A 27 4.63 -6.80 21.36
C PRO A 27 4.13 -6.13 20.07
N VAL A 28 4.72 -4.98 19.73
CA VAL A 28 4.37 -4.19 18.55
C VAL A 28 5.63 -3.97 17.71
N ASN A 29 5.51 -4.10 16.39
CA ASN A 29 6.56 -3.70 15.46
C ASN A 29 6.37 -2.24 15.03
N ASP A 30 7.15 -1.32 15.58
CA ASP A 30 7.06 0.12 15.29
C ASP A 30 7.71 0.54 13.96
N ARG A 31 8.30 -0.40 13.20
CA ARG A 31 8.95 -0.14 11.91
C ARG A 31 8.36 -0.98 10.76
N PRO A 32 7.02 -1.05 10.62
CA PRO A 32 6.40 -1.99 9.69
C PRO A 32 6.75 -1.66 8.23
N ILE A 33 6.89 -2.70 7.43
CA ILE A 33 7.07 -2.63 5.97
C ILE A 33 5.85 -3.25 5.33
N ILE A 34 5.14 -2.48 4.51
CA ILE A 34 3.96 -2.96 3.79
C ILE A 34 4.32 -3.19 2.33
N GLY A 35 4.03 -4.40 1.84
CA GLY A 35 4.15 -4.74 0.42
C GLY A 35 3.04 -4.07 -0.38
N VAL A 36 3.37 -3.49 -1.54
CA VAL A 36 2.39 -2.96 -2.49
C VAL A 36 2.52 -3.73 -3.80
N LEU A 37 1.45 -4.41 -4.22
CA LEU A 37 1.48 -5.19 -5.46
C LEU A 37 1.56 -4.25 -6.67
N THR A 38 2.57 -4.43 -7.51
CA THR A 38 2.61 -3.76 -8.83
C THR A 38 1.51 -4.31 -9.72
N GLN A 39 1.01 -3.53 -10.67
CA GLN A 39 0.09 -4.01 -11.71
C GLN A 39 0.70 -3.82 -13.10
N GLU A 40 0.19 -4.56 -14.10
CA GLU A 40 0.60 -4.44 -15.49
C GLU A 40 0.28 -3.04 -16.06
N VAL A 41 1.21 -2.50 -16.86
CA VAL A 41 0.94 -1.31 -17.66
C VAL A 41 0.19 -1.73 -18.93
N VAL A 42 -1.00 -1.19 -19.12
CA VAL A 42 -1.82 -1.40 -20.34
C VAL A 42 -1.84 -0.19 -21.28
N ASP A 43 -1.48 0.98 -20.76
CA ASP A 43 -1.43 2.23 -21.52
C ASP A 43 -0.13 2.33 -22.34
N GLU A 44 -0.26 2.57 -23.65
CA GLU A 44 0.87 2.61 -24.58
C GLU A 44 1.86 3.74 -24.27
N ASP A 45 1.40 4.91 -23.81
CA ASP A 45 2.24 6.04 -23.46
C ASP A 45 3.03 5.80 -22.17
N MET A 46 2.55 4.88 -21.32
CA MET A 46 3.20 4.45 -20.09
C MET A 46 4.19 3.29 -20.30
N LEU A 47 4.00 2.44 -21.33
CA LEU A 47 4.83 1.26 -21.59
C LEU A 47 6.32 1.58 -21.77
N ARG A 48 6.65 2.78 -22.24
CA ARG A 48 8.03 3.26 -22.40
C ARG A 48 8.79 3.40 -21.07
N PHE A 49 8.08 3.47 -19.93
CA PHE A 49 8.70 3.64 -18.62
C PHE A 49 8.88 2.32 -17.87
N GLY A 50 8.07 1.29 -18.17
CA GLY A 50 8.16 -0.02 -17.53
C GLY A 50 6.97 -0.91 -17.88
N LYS A 51 7.05 -2.18 -17.49
CA LYS A 51 5.99 -3.17 -17.78
C LYS A 51 4.99 -3.28 -16.65
N THR A 52 5.41 -2.91 -15.44
CA THR A 52 4.55 -2.86 -14.27
C THR A 52 4.72 -1.53 -13.56
N TYR A 53 3.73 -1.13 -12.76
CA TYR A 53 3.77 0.16 -12.08
C TYR A 53 3.01 0.16 -10.74
N ILE A 54 3.33 1.16 -9.92
CA ILE A 54 2.57 1.56 -8.73
C ILE A 54 2.33 3.07 -8.81
N PRO A 55 1.06 3.54 -8.79
CA PRO A 55 0.78 4.96 -8.61
C PRO A 55 1.36 5.47 -7.29
N ALA A 56 2.09 6.58 -7.34
CA ALA A 56 2.79 7.13 -6.18
C ALA A 56 1.85 7.52 -5.03
N SER A 57 0.56 7.74 -5.31
CA SER A 57 -0.44 8.01 -4.27
C SER A 57 -0.58 6.88 -3.26
N TYR A 58 -0.46 5.61 -3.67
CA TYR A 58 -0.50 4.46 -2.75
C TYR A 58 0.71 4.44 -1.81
N VAL A 59 1.89 4.76 -2.33
CA VAL A 59 3.13 4.86 -1.54
C VAL A 59 3.00 5.99 -0.51
N LYS A 60 2.65 7.20 -0.96
CA LYS A 60 2.45 8.38 -0.09
C LYS A 60 1.38 8.13 0.96
N TYR A 61 0.31 7.43 0.60
CA TYR A 61 -0.77 7.06 1.51
C TYR A 61 -0.28 6.20 2.66
N LEU A 62 0.41 5.10 2.35
CA LEU A 62 0.94 4.19 3.37
C LEU A 62 2.02 4.86 4.23
N GLU A 63 3.00 5.54 3.62
CA GLU A 63 4.07 6.22 4.36
C GLU A 63 3.52 7.29 5.30
N SER A 64 2.43 7.96 4.92
CA SER A 64 1.79 8.95 5.80
C SER A 64 1.15 8.35 7.05
N GLY A 65 0.91 7.04 7.09
CA GLY A 65 0.49 6.30 8.29
C GLY A 65 1.67 5.84 9.16
N GLY A 66 2.91 6.04 8.71
CA GLY A 66 4.12 5.70 9.46
C GLY A 66 4.65 4.29 9.21
N CYS A 67 4.53 3.76 7.99
CA CYS A 67 5.25 2.55 7.55
C CYS A 67 6.25 2.88 6.44
N ARG A 68 7.00 1.86 6.02
CA ARG A 68 7.79 1.88 4.78
C ARG A 68 7.10 1.00 3.74
N VAL A 69 7.44 1.19 2.48
CA VAL A 69 6.82 0.45 1.36
C VAL A 69 7.85 -0.38 0.62
N MET A 70 7.48 -1.62 0.30
CA MET A 70 8.21 -2.52 -0.59
C MET A 70 7.36 -2.79 -1.85
N PRO A 71 7.84 -2.48 -3.07
CA PRO A 71 7.14 -2.84 -4.30
C PRO A 71 7.22 -4.36 -4.54
N ILE A 72 6.07 -5.02 -4.67
CA ILE A 72 6.00 -6.47 -4.90
C ILE A 72 5.80 -6.72 -6.40
N ARG A 73 6.81 -7.32 -7.03
CA ARG A 73 6.82 -7.60 -8.47
C ARG A 73 5.88 -8.74 -8.84
N LEU A 74 5.34 -8.66 -10.05
CA LEU A 74 4.60 -9.77 -10.66
C LEU A 74 5.54 -10.86 -11.18
N LYS A 75 4.98 -12.02 -11.53
CA LYS A 75 5.68 -13.15 -12.18
C LYS A 75 6.82 -13.78 -11.37
N GLN A 76 6.88 -13.57 -10.06
CA GLN A 76 7.76 -14.34 -9.18
C GLN A 76 7.21 -15.77 -8.98
N THR A 77 8.10 -16.67 -8.58
CA THR A 77 7.77 -18.02 -8.12
C THR A 77 7.07 -17.98 -6.75
N LEU A 78 6.39 -19.07 -6.39
CA LEU A 78 5.76 -19.19 -5.08
C LEU A 78 6.77 -19.09 -3.92
N VAL A 79 7.96 -19.68 -4.08
CA VAL A 79 9.05 -19.63 -3.09
C VAL A 79 9.52 -18.19 -2.87
N GLU A 80 9.66 -17.41 -3.94
CA GLU A 80 10.01 -16.00 -3.83
C GLU A 80 8.93 -15.19 -3.12
N TYR A 81 7.64 -15.44 -3.40
CA TYR A 81 6.55 -14.80 -2.67
C TYR A 81 6.50 -15.23 -1.19
N GLU A 82 6.77 -16.48 -0.86
CA GLU A 82 6.88 -16.96 0.52
C GLU A 82 8.02 -16.28 1.28
N ASN A 83 9.16 -16.08 0.62
CA ASN A 83 10.29 -15.37 1.21
C ASN A 83 9.95 -13.90 1.46
N ILE A 84 9.34 -13.23 0.48
CA ILE A 84 8.85 -11.85 0.63
C ILE A 84 7.82 -11.75 1.75
N PHE A 85 6.86 -12.68 1.82
CA PHE A 85 5.79 -12.67 2.82
C PHE A 85 6.32 -12.64 4.25
N LYS A 86 7.41 -13.36 4.53
CA LYS A 86 8.07 -13.43 5.84
C LYS A 86 8.83 -12.16 6.22
N THR A 87 9.10 -11.26 5.28
CA THR A 87 9.85 -10.01 5.54
C THR A 87 8.99 -8.77 5.62
N ILE A 88 7.77 -8.81 5.06
CA ILE A 88 6.78 -7.71 5.12
C ILE A 88 5.73 -7.96 6.19
N ASN A 89 5.10 -6.89 6.67
CA ASN A 89 4.15 -6.91 7.79
C ASN A 89 2.69 -6.76 7.36
N GLY A 90 2.42 -6.60 6.07
CA GLY A 90 1.09 -6.47 5.52
C GLY A 90 1.14 -6.29 4.02
N MET A 91 0.00 -6.46 3.36
CA MET A 91 -0.08 -6.41 1.90
C MET A 91 -1.19 -5.48 1.40
N MET A 92 -0.84 -4.62 0.44
CA MET A 92 -1.76 -3.69 -0.23
C MET A 92 -2.00 -4.15 -1.67
N PHE A 93 -3.26 -4.43 -1.99
CA PHE A 93 -3.77 -4.64 -3.35
C PHE A 93 -4.37 -3.32 -3.86
N ILE A 94 -3.71 -2.73 -4.85
CA ILE A 94 -4.07 -1.43 -5.41
C ILE A 94 -5.25 -1.53 -6.40
N GLY A 95 -5.84 -0.38 -6.71
CA GLY A 95 -6.81 -0.23 -7.79
C GLY A 95 -6.16 -0.35 -9.17
N GLY A 96 -6.96 -0.57 -10.21
CA GLY A 96 -6.47 -0.83 -11.56
C GLY A 96 -7.56 -1.42 -12.45
N ALA A 97 -7.15 -1.99 -13.59
CA ALA A 97 -8.06 -2.60 -14.56
C ALA A 97 -7.60 -3.99 -15.05
N ALA A 98 -6.71 -4.65 -14.32
CA ALA A 98 -6.27 -6.00 -14.63
C ALA A 98 -7.40 -7.02 -14.44
N ASP A 99 -7.39 -8.09 -15.24
CA ASP A 99 -8.38 -9.16 -15.13
C ASP A 99 -8.25 -9.89 -13.78
N LEU A 100 -9.36 -10.02 -13.04
CA LEU A 100 -9.36 -10.51 -11.66
C LEU A 100 -9.10 -12.02 -11.51
N GLN A 101 -8.99 -12.76 -12.61
CA GLN A 101 -8.84 -14.22 -12.58
C GLN A 101 -7.58 -14.71 -13.30
N THR A 102 -7.19 -14.04 -14.39
CA THR A 102 -6.17 -14.51 -15.33
C THR A 102 -4.92 -13.64 -15.35
N SER A 103 -4.98 -12.41 -14.84
CA SER A 103 -3.80 -11.52 -14.81
C SER A 103 -2.70 -12.03 -13.90
N ASP A 104 -1.47 -11.56 -14.14
CA ASP A 104 -0.35 -11.85 -13.25
C ASP A 104 -0.55 -11.17 -11.90
N TYR A 105 -1.24 -10.03 -11.86
CA TYR A 105 -1.72 -9.38 -10.65
C TYR A 105 -2.62 -10.29 -9.81
N ALA A 106 -3.67 -10.86 -10.42
CA ALA A 106 -4.59 -11.77 -9.72
C ALA A 106 -3.88 -13.02 -9.21
N ARG A 107 -2.95 -13.59 -10.00
CA ARG A 107 -2.15 -14.75 -9.60
C ARG A 107 -1.26 -14.45 -8.39
N ALA A 108 -0.55 -13.32 -8.42
CA ALA A 108 0.33 -12.91 -7.32
C ALA A 108 -0.47 -12.61 -6.05
N ALA A 109 -1.54 -11.83 -6.15
CA ALA A 109 -2.43 -11.53 -5.03
C ALA A 109 -3.07 -12.79 -4.43
N LYS A 110 -3.44 -13.78 -5.26
CA LYS A 110 -3.94 -15.09 -4.77
C LYS A 110 -2.90 -15.83 -3.95
N ALA A 111 -1.61 -15.76 -4.31
CA ALA A 111 -0.54 -16.38 -3.52
C ALA A 111 -0.43 -15.71 -2.14
N PHE A 112 -0.33 -14.38 -2.09
CA PHE A 112 -0.29 -13.63 -0.81
C PHE A 112 -1.54 -13.80 0.04
N PHE A 113 -2.73 -13.87 -0.59
CA PHE A 113 -3.98 -14.13 0.11
C PHE A 113 -3.97 -15.50 0.81
N ARG A 114 -3.49 -16.55 0.12
CA ARG A 114 -3.38 -17.88 0.71
C ARG A 114 -2.38 -17.91 1.86
N LEU A 115 -1.20 -17.32 1.67
CA LEU A 115 -0.19 -17.22 2.73
C LEU A 115 -0.73 -16.48 3.95
N ALA A 116 -1.47 -15.38 3.75
CA ALA A 116 -2.09 -14.65 4.86
C ALA A 116 -3.19 -15.45 5.55
N VAL A 117 -4.03 -16.20 4.82
CA VAL A 117 -5.03 -17.09 5.43
C VAL A 117 -4.34 -18.15 6.29
N GLU A 118 -3.33 -18.83 5.73
CA GLU A 118 -2.57 -19.88 6.42
C GLU A 118 -1.85 -19.33 7.66
N ALA A 119 -1.21 -18.17 7.57
CA ALA A 119 -0.56 -17.48 8.69
C ALA A 119 -1.57 -17.13 9.80
N ASN A 120 -2.68 -16.48 9.45
CA ASN A 120 -3.69 -16.08 10.43
C ASN A 120 -4.37 -17.29 11.09
N ASP A 121 -4.63 -18.37 10.35
CA ASP A 121 -5.15 -19.63 10.93
C ASP A 121 -4.12 -20.29 11.87
N ALA A 122 -2.82 -20.07 11.65
CA ALA A 122 -1.73 -20.50 12.54
C ALA A 122 -1.44 -19.52 13.70
N GLY A 123 -2.18 -18.40 13.81
CA GLY A 123 -1.99 -17.38 14.84
C GLY A 123 -0.94 -16.32 14.52
N ASP A 124 -0.39 -16.31 13.31
CA ASP A 124 0.53 -15.31 12.80
C ASP A 124 -0.25 -14.20 12.05
N TYR A 125 -0.38 -13.05 12.69
CA TYR A 125 -1.31 -11.99 12.28
C TYR A 125 -0.86 -11.26 11.01
N PHE A 126 -1.50 -11.48 9.87
CA PHE A 126 -1.10 -10.82 8.62
C PHE A 126 -2.24 -10.05 7.95
N PRO A 127 -2.24 -8.71 7.97
CA PRO A 127 -3.32 -7.91 7.39
C PRO A 127 -3.18 -7.70 5.88
N ILE A 128 -4.33 -7.68 5.19
CA ILE A 128 -4.42 -7.34 3.77
C ILE A 128 -5.39 -6.17 3.58
N TRP A 129 -5.03 -5.22 2.74
CA TRP A 129 -5.90 -4.13 2.30
C TRP A 129 -6.12 -4.16 0.79
N GLY A 130 -7.38 -4.10 0.34
CA GLY A 130 -7.75 -3.96 -1.06
C GLY A 130 -8.40 -2.62 -1.35
N THR A 131 -7.94 -1.90 -2.39
CA THR A 131 -8.56 -0.66 -2.88
C THR A 131 -9.11 -0.87 -4.28
N CYS A 132 -10.37 -0.50 -4.54
CA CYS A 132 -11.02 -0.62 -5.85
C CYS A 132 -10.86 -2.04 -6.45
N MET A 133 -10.09 -2.22 -7.53
CA MET A 133 -9.73 -3.53 -8.09
C MET A 133 -9.19 -4.52 -7.05
N GLY A 134 -8.37 -4.05 -6.09
CA GLY A 134 -7.89 -4.88 -5.00
C GLY A 134 -9.00 -5.37 -4.07
N PHE A 135 -10.01 -4.54 -3.81
CA PHE A 135 -11.19 -4.96 -3.04
C PHE A 135 -12.04 -5.96 -3.82
N GLN A 136 -12.29 -5.67 -5.10
CA GLN A 136 -12.97 -6.58 -6.02
C GLN A 136 -12.29 -7.95 -6.04
N LEU A 137 -10.97 -7.99 -6.19
CA LEU A 137 -10.19 -9.22 -6.15
C LEU A 137 -10.36 -9.98 -4.83
N LEU A 138 -10.30 -9.30 -3.69
CA LEU A 138 -10.55 -9.93 -2.38
C LEU A 138 -11.94 -10.59 -2.33
N THR A 139 -12.98 -9.94 -2.86
CA THR A 139 -14.32 -10.56 -2.91
C THR A 139 -14.33 -11.83 -3.75
N VAL A 140 -13.64 -11.85 -4.89
CA VAL A 140 -13.51 -13.03 -5.75
C VAL A 140 -12.75 -14.15 -5.04
N LEU A 141 -11.64 -13.82 -4.38
CA LEU A 141 -10.81 -14.78 -3.66
C LEU A 141 -11.54 -15.43 -2.47
N VAL A 142 -12.31 -14.65 -1.72
CA VAL A 142 -13.10 -15.13 -0.58
C VAL A 142 -14.31 -15.95 -1.05
N ALA A 143 -15.02 -15.49 -2.08
CA ALA A 143 -16.20 -16.19 -2.60
C ALA A 143 -15.86 -17.43 -3.45
N GLY A 144 -14.64 -17.51 -3.98
CA GLY A 144 -14.22 -18.53 -4.93
C GLY A 144 -14.83 -18.37 -6.33
N GLN A 145 -15.56 -17.27 -6.58
CA GLN A 145 -16.23 -16.98 -7.85
C GLN A 145 -16.40 -15.46 -8.05
N ASN A 146 -16.59 -15.02 -9.29
CA ASN A 146 -16.83 -13.61 -9.59
C ASN A 146 -18.31 -13.24 -9.34
N LEU A 147 -18.54 -12.42 -8.31
CA LEU A 147 -19.87 -11.93 -7.91
C LEU A 147 -20.09 -10.45 -8.26
N LEU A 148 -19.20 -9.84 -9.05
CA LEU A 148 -19.29 -8.43 -9.40
C LEU A 148 -20.40 -8.19 -10.41
N THR A 149 -21.03 -7.03 -10.30
CA THR A 149 -22.06 -6.55 -11.24
C THR A 149 -21.65 -5.19 -11.77
N ASN A 150 -21.96 -4.91 -13.04
CA ASN A 150 -21.74 -3.58 -13.61
C ASN A 150 -22.58 -2.54 -12.87
N THR A 151 -21.94 -1.43 -12.50
CA THR A 151 -22.58 -0.32 -11.81
C THR A 151 -22.13 0.99 -12.44
N THR A 152 -22.99 2.00 -12.44
CA THR A 152 -22.64 3.37 -12.87
C THR A 152 -22.03 4.12 -11.69
N ALA A 153 -20.82 3.74 -11.29
CA ALA A 153 -20.11 4.26 -10.11
C ALA A 153 -18.74 4.90 -10.44
N GLU A 154 -18.43 5.09 -11.72
CA GLU A 154 -17.18 5.71 -12.16
C GLU A 154 -17.18 7.22 -11.90
N ASN A 155 -16.08 7.74 -11.32
CA ASN A 155 -15.90 9.16 -10.99
C ASN A 155 -17.02 9.74 -10.07
N LEU A 156 -17.59 8.90 -9.19
CA LEU A 156 -18.61 9.28 -8.22
C LEU A 156 -18.12 9.12 -6.77
N ALA A 157 -18.40 10.13 -5.94
CA ALA A 157 -18.21 10.06 -4.49
C ALA A 157 -19.47 9.47 -3.83
N LEU A 158 -19.36 8.25 -3.29
CA LEU A 158 -20.46 7.53 -2.63
C LEU A 158 -20.23 7.42 -1.11
N PRO A 159 -21.30 7.30 -0.30
CA PRO A 159 -21.20 7.18 1.14
C PRO A 159 -20.54 5.84 1.56
N LEU A 160 -19.86 5.87 2.70
CA LEU A 160 -19.17 4.73 3.29
C LEU A 160 -20.13 3.88 4.13
N ASN A 161 -20.20 2.57 3.85
CA ASN A 161 -20.95 1.62 4.65
C ASN A 161 -20.04 0.47 5.11
N PHE A 162 -20.03 0.19 6.42
CA PHE A 162 -19.17 -0.83 7.03
C PHE A 162 -19.98 -2.09 7.38
N THR A 163 -19.37 -3.26 7.17
CA THR A 163 -19.94 -4.55 7.58
C THR A 163 -19.24 -5.10 8.84
N ASN A 164 -20.00 -5.82 9.67
CA ASN A 164 -19.51 -6.44 10.91
C ASN A 164 -19.14 -7.92 10.69
N GLY A 165 -18.25 -8.44 11.54
CA GLY A 165 -17.82 -9.84 11.57
C GLY A 165 -16.57 -10.10 10.73
N ARG A 166 -15.43 -10.35 11.38
CA ARG A 166 -14.16 -10.62 10.69
C ARG A 166 -13.45 -11.79 11.35
N LYS A 167 -13.20 -12.84 10.56
CA LYS A 167 -12.30 -13.94 10.92
C LYS A 167 -10.83 -13.55 10.69
N TYR A 168 -10.57 -12.86 9.58
CA TYR A 168 -9.23 -12.45 9.15
C TYR A 168 -9.10 -10.93 9.11
N PRO A 169 -7.88 -10.37 9.29
CA PRO A 169 -7.61 -8.94 9.19
C PRO A 169 -7.53 -8.48 7.73
N PHE A 170 -8.56 -8.78 6.96
CA PHE A 170 -8.68 -8.38 5.56
C PHE A 170 -9.67 -7.23 5.46
N TYR A 171 -9.23 -6.16 4.80
CA TYR A 171 -9.94 -4.91 4.68
C TYR A 171 -10.04 -4.54 3.21
N GLY A 172 -11.09 -3.82 2.85
CA GLY A 172 -11.07 -3.17 1.56
C GLY A 172 -12.15 -2.14 1.38
N VAL A 173 -11.91 -1.29 0.40
CA VAL A 173 -12.74 -0.15 0.03
C VAL A 173 -12.90 -0.14 -1.48
N GLN A 174 -14.13 0.01 -1.96
CA GLN A 174 -14.38 0.13 -3.40
C GLN A 174 -13.93 1.50 -3.95
N TRP A 175 -13.91 2.52 -3.11
CA TRP A 175 -13.44 3.88 -3.44
C TRP A 175 -11.95 4.05 -3.11
N HIS A 176 -11.37 5.15 -3.56
CA HIS A 176 -9.93 5.42 -3.46
C HIS A 176 -9.62 6.42 -2.33
N PRO A 177 -9.18 6.00 -1.14
CA PRO A 177 -8.83 6.94 -0.07
C PRO A 177 -7.55 7.72 -0.34
N GLU A 178 -6.64 7.20 -1.17
CA GLU A 178 -5.36 7.79 -1.48
C GLU A 178 -5.47 9.04 -2.36
N VAL A 179 -6.51 9.12 -3.21
CA VAL A 179 -6.65 10.25 -4.15
C VAL A 179 -7.00 11.55 -3.44
N ASN A 180 -7.69 11.49 -2.29
CA ASN A 180 -8.12 12.66 -1.51
C ASN A 180 -6.97 13.59 -1.11
N ARG A 181 -5.74 13.07 -1.00
CA ARG A 181 -4.55 13.79 -0.52
C ARG A 181 -3.46 13.94 -1.57
N PHE A 182 -3.44 13.09 -2.60
CA PHE A 182 -2.23 12.89 -3.40
C PHE A 182 -2.45 12.91 -4.93
N GLN A 183 -3.69 13.08 -5.40
CA GLN A 183 -4.00 13.24 -6.83
C GLN A 183 -4.73 14.55 -7.06
N TRP A 184 -4.43 15.27 -8.14
CA TRP A 184 -4.91 16.65 -8.34
C TRP A 184 -5.39 16.94 -9.76
N ASN A 185 -5.59 15.90 -10.59
CA ASN A 185 -6.08 16.06 -11.95
C ASN A 185 -7.44 16.79 -11.95
N PRO A 186 -7.54 18.01 -12.51
CA PRO A 186 -8.73 18.84 -12.41
C PRO A 186 -9.91 18.31 -13.26
N ASN A 187 -9.66 17.34 -14.15
CA ASN A 187 -10.69 16.70 -14.96
C ASN A 187 -11.41 15.57 -14.21
N LEU A 188 -10.94 15.20 -13.02
CA LEU A 188 -11.51 14.15 -12.17
C LEU A 188 -12.09 14.75 -10.90
N ASN A 189 -13.14 14.12 -10.36
CA ASN A 189 -13.84 14.61 -9.18
C ASN A 189 -13.25 14.02 -7.90
N PHE A 190 -12.06 14.49 -7.52
CA PHE A 190 -11.39 14.06 -6.29
C PHE A 190 -11.81 14.90 -5.08
N PRO A 191 -12.33 14.27 -4.00
CA PRO A 191 -12.71 15.00 -2.79
C PRO A 191 -11.48 15.50 -2.01
N HIS A 192 -11.26 16.82 -1.99
CA HIS A 192 -10.18 17.47 -1.23
C HIS A 192 -10.66 18.24 0.01
N SER A 193 -11.90 18.00 0.47
CA SER A 193 -12.40 18.63 1.70
C SER A 193 -11.58 18.20 2.92
N LYS A 194 -11.56 19.03 3.99
CA LYS A 194 -10.88 18.71 5.26
C LYS A 194 -11.30 17.33 5.81
N ASN A 195 -12.58 16.99 5.68
CA ASN A 195 -13.11 15.70 6.12
C ASN A 195 -12.61 14.55 5.23
N ALA A 196 -12.59 14.73 3.91
CA ALA A 196 -12.07 13.72 2.99
C ALA A 196 -10.58 13.42 3.23
N VAL A 197 -9.78 14.47 3.46
CA VAL A 197 -8.36 14.36 3.84
C VAL A 197 -8.21 13.66 5.20
N ARG A 198 -9.06 14.00 6.19
CA ARG A 198 -8.99 13.39 7.52
C ARG A 198 -9.34 11.90 7.49
N VAL A 199 -10.39 11.49 6.78
CA VAL A 199 -10.75 10.07 6.61
C VAL A 199 -9.62 9.32 5.94
N SER A 200 -9.01 9.88 4.88
CA SER A 200 -7.84 9.29 4.22
C SER A 200 -6.68 9.06 5.20
N SER A 201 -6.33 10.04 6.05
CA SER A 201 -5.31 9.88 7.09
C SER A 201 -5.64 8.75 8.06
N LEU A 202 -6.87 8.74 8.60
CA LEU A 202 -7.29 7.76 9.59
C LEU A 202 -7.28 6.32 9.05
N LEU A 203 -7.64 6.11 7.79
CA LEU A 203 -7.59 4.78 7.18
C LEU A 203 -6.15 4.30 6.91
N ALA A 204 -5.23 5.21 6.55
CA ALA A 204 -3.81 4.88 6.43
C ALA A 204 -3.22 4.49 7.79
N GLU A 205 -3.46 5.31 8.82
CA GLU A 205 -3.03 5.05 10.20
C GLU A 205 -3.59 3.72 10.71
N PHE A 206 -4.88 3.45 10.46
CA PHE A 206 -5.52 2.19 10.81
C PHE A 206 -4.79 1.00 10.19
N PHE A 207 -4.58 0.99 8.87
CA PHE A 207 -3.97 -0.17 8.21
C PHE A 207 -2.50 -0.38 8.62
N VAL A 208 -1.75 0.71 8.81
CA VAL A 208 -0.38 0.63 9.35
C VAL A 208 -0.40 0.04 10.77
N ASN A 209 -1.34 0.45 11.63
CA ASN A 209 -1.49 -0.14 12.96
C ASN A 209 -1.84 -1.63 12.94
N GLU A 210 -2.57 -2.10 11.93
CA GLU A 210 -2.78 -3.54 11.72
C GLU A 210 -1.47 -4.25 11.38
N ALA A 211 -0.63 -3.65 10.53
CA ALA A 211 0.66 -4.22 10.15
C ALA A 211 1.65 -4.28 11.33
N ARG A 212 1.53 -3.38 12.32
CA ARG A 212 2.37 -3.42 13.53
C ARG A 212 2.16 -4.66 14.41
N LYS A 213 1.11 -5.47 14.16
CA LYS A 213 0.71 -6.62 15.00
C LYS A 213 1.40 -7.94 14.66
N ASN A 214 2.31 -7.96 13.68
CA ASN A 214 3.23 -9.08 13.47
C ASN A 214 4.69 -8.62 13.48
N MET A 215 5.58 -9.59 13.68
CA MET A 215 7.02 -9.38 13.86
C MET A 215 7.84 -9.85 12.66
N HIS A 216 7.22 -9.94 11.48
CA HIS A 216 7.95 -10.20 10.23
C HIS A 216 9.02 -9.13 10.02
N GLN A 217 10.18 -9.55 9.54
CA GLN A 217 11.31 -8.66 9.31
C GLN A 217 12.32 -9.31 8.36
N PHE A 218 13.12 -8.47 7.72
CA PHE A 218 14.27 -8.94 6.95
C PHE A 218 15.33 -9.58 7.84
N SER A 219 16.13 -10.46 7.24
CA SER A 219 17.24 -11.11 7.92
C SER A 219 18.38 -10.13 8.28
N GLY A 220 18.53 -9.08 7.48
CA GLY A 220 19.57 -8.08 7.66
C GLY A 220 19.22 -6.73 7.02
N PRO A 221 19.86 -5.64 7.50
CA PRO A 221 19.53 -4.29 7.09
C PRO A 221 19.88 -3.97 5.63
N GLU A 222 20.87 -4.66 5.04
CA GLU A 222 21.25 -4.45 3.64
C GLU A 222 20.19 -4.97 2.67
N GLU A 223 19.65 -6.16 2.93
CA GLU A 223 18.57 -6.77 2.16
C GLU A 223 17.29 -5.92 2.26
N GLU A 224 16.98 -5.45 3.47
CA GLU A 224 15.88 -4.53 3.72
C GLU A 224 16.06 -3.23 2.91
N ALA A 225 17.23 -2.59 3.02
CA ALA A 225 17.50 -1.33 2.33
C ALA A 225 17.37 -1.46 0.80
N ALA A 226 17.81 -2.57 0.21
CA ALA A 226 17.73 -2.83 -1.22
C ALA A 226 16.29 -3.10 -1.71
N ALA A 227 15.42 -3.62 -0.85
CA ALA A 227 14.05 -3.98 -1.19
C ALA A 227 13.08 -2.80 -1.20
N LEU A 228 13.38 -1.72 -0.47
CA LEU A 228 12.44 -0.61 -0.24
C LEU A 228 12.20 0.25 -1.49
N ILE A 229 11.03 0.92 -1.50
CA ILE A 229 10.62 1.86 -2.55
C ILE A 229 11.60 3.02 -2.76
N TYR A 230 12.44 3.32 -1.76
CA TYR A 230 13.44 4.39 -1.79
C TYR A 230 14.52 4.23 -2.87
N ASN A 231 14.69 3.02 -3.41
CA ASN A 231 15.62 2.76 -4.52
C ASN A 231 15.02 3.10 -5.89
N TYR A 232 13.77 3.54 -5.95
CA TYR A 232 13.04 3.82 -7.18
C TYR A 232 12.69 5.30 -7.28
N THR A 233 12.73 5.83 -8.50
CA THR A 233 12.34 7.22 -8.80
C THR A 233 11.00 7.22 -9.54
N PRO A 234 9.96 7.91 -9.03
CA PRO A 234 8.70 7.99 -9.73
C PRO A 234 8.82 8.94 -10.93
N VAL A 235 8.08 8.63 -12.00
CA VAL A 235 7.98 9.45 -13.20
C VAL A 235 6.71 10.29 -13.12
N TYR A 236 6.79 11.56 -13.53
CA TYR A 236 5.60 12.41 -13.72
C TYR A 236 4.79 11.91 -14.91
N VAL A 237 3.52 11.58 -14.67
CA VAL A 237 2.59 11.01 -15.66
C VAL A 237 1.22 11.70 -15.65
N GLY A 238 1.09 12.85 -14.98
CA GLY A 238 -0.17 13.60 -14.88
C GLY A 238 -0.70 14.14 -16.21
N ASN A 239 0.15 14.23 -17.24
CA ASN A 239 -0.24 14.64 -18.59
C ASN A 239 -0.71 13.50 -19.50
N ILE A 240 -0.49 12.24 -19.11
CA ILE A 240 -0.80 11.05 -19.92
C ILE A 240 -1.63 10.01 -19.17
N SER A 241 -1.93 10.22 -17.88
CA SER A 241 -2.67 9.26 -17.06
C SER A 241 -3.55 9.96 -16.03
N GLY A 242 -4.38 9.18 -15.33
CA GLY A 242 -5.16 9.66 -14.18
C GLY A 242 -4.35 9.94 -12.91
N TYR A 243 -3.03 9.70 -12.93
CA TYR A 243 -2.15 9.84 -11.78
C TYR A 243 -1.10 10.93 -11.98
N GLU A 244 -0.75 11.69 -10.95
CA GLU A 244 0.33 12.70 -11.00
C GLU A 244 1.70 12.05 -11.26
N GLN A 245 1.97 10.96 -10.52
CA GLN A 245 3.25 10.26 -10.53
C GLN A 245 3.06 8.76 -10.38
N SER A 246 3.92 7.98 -11.04
CA SER A 246 3.95 6.52 -10.95
C SER A 246 5.38 6.00 -10.88
N TYR A 247 5.60 4.98 -10.05
CA TYR A 247 6.81 4.18 -10.04
C TYR A 247 6.69 3.09 -11.09
N PHE A 248 7.73 2.89 -11.90
CA PHE A 248 7.76 1.89 -12.96
C PHE A 248 8.85 0.85 -12.71
N PHE A 249 8.61 -0.34 -13.27
CA PHE A 249 9.21 -1.59 -12.81
C PHE A 249 9.37 -2.60 -13.94
#